data_AF-A0A087Y7H2-F1
#
_entry.id   AF-A0A087Y7H2-F1
#
_cell.length_a   1.000
_cell.length_b   1.000
_cell.length_c   1.000
_cell.angle_alpha   90.00
_cell.angle_beta   90.00
_cell.angle_gamma   90.00
#
_symmetry.space_group_name_H-M   'P 1'
#
loop_
_entity.id
_entity.type
_entity.pdbx_description
1 polymer ?
#
loop_
_entity_poly.entity_id
_entity_poly.type
_entity_poly.pdbx_seq_one_letter_code
_entity_poly.pdbx_strand_id
1 'polypeptide(L)'
;MMEGGSRLPLMKYGSVLSLFVVLLAIWFRSPQNTVLDDRLDTVLSSLLRAERKVGVNDARPRVAVGFGGCVDLIVDGVSFLNKIGISHTDQPLHYDYLKNAEQLAQSFAYFFAPGAAAERFMINETLFSELVDGARDLPGNRWAVGGNAPVMAGRMATEGCDVLLGGSFSTDFTEVLSQHITVAGKVIDEPDIHLILEYSSGASWGTYTSRRANRYIIHSDAHNPYLDSLEEFAEKLENFKPDLLVVGGLQMMDNFPFNSGEREAVLSRLADLLTSSSPQIGIHFEMASFVDENIVDDLLHHVIPHADSLGMNEQELPNLLSLLKGSNITVLSDPNPRVATVLDQMREVYRILNQRYQAASSGGATSGSKSKGKPLTRLHVHTLAFQAMIVTHGSQWKNTMSATAKASLTANRHVCGSNDIDLSKARLIMDDSFSVSHREGSQRIPLLESRPVSCWDEDDYQICVAPVLVCTDVYQTAGGGDNVSAAGLVLQI
;
A
#
# COMPACT_ATOMS: atom_id res chain seq x y z
N MET A 1 18.64 -18.09 85.45
CA MET A 1 19.03 -16.98 84.56
C MET A 1 18.66 -17.43 83.15
N MET A 2 17.54 -16.95 82.60
CA MET A 2 17.48 -15.79 81.67
C MET A 2 18.42 -16.05 80.46
N GLU A 3 17.97 -16.15 79.21
CA GLU A 3 16.99 -15.33 78.49
C GLU A 3 16.25 -16.10 77.39
N GLY A 4 15.00 -15.72 77.16
CA GLY A 4 14.27 -16.04 75.94
C GLY A 4 14.60 -15.05 74.82
N GLY A 5 14.71 -15.54 73.59
CA GLY A 5 14.87 -14.73 72.38
C GLY A 5 13.83 -15.12 71.34
N SER A 6 12.80 -14.30 71.20
CA SER A 6 11.78 -14.36 70.15
C SER A 6 12.39 -14.10 68.76
N ARG A 7 12.24 -15.05 67.83
CA ARG A 7 12.49 -14.80 66.40
C ARG A 7 11.22 -14.25 65.75
N LEU A 8 11.19 -12.95 65.45
CA LEU A 8 10.26 -12.40 64.46
C LEU A 8 10.69 -12.84 63.05
N PRO A 9 9.76 -13.14 62.14
CA PRO A 9 10.10 -13.45 60.75
C PRO A 9 10.49 -12.17 60.03
N LEU A 10 11.71 -12.15 59.47
CA LEU A 10 12.17 -11.12 58.55
C LEU A 10 11.28 -11.17 57.29
N MET A 11 10.21 -10.37 57.25
CA MET A 11 9.52 -10.08 55.98
C MET A 11 10.57 -9.54 55.02
N LYS A 12 10.71 -10.20 53.87
CA LYS A 12 11.66 -9.82 52.82
C LYS A 12 11.36 -8.39 52.38
N TYR A 13 12.15 -7.43 52.86
CA TYR A 13 12.06 -6.00 52.50
C TYR A 13 12.04 -5.75 50.99
N GLY A 14 12.55 -6.70 50.18
CA GLY A 14 12.46 -6.67 48.73
C GLY A 14 11.03 -6.64 48.17
N SER A 15 10.08 -7.41 48.76
CA SER A 15 8.69 -7.43 48.26
C SER A 15 7.96 -6.12 48.55
N VAL A 16 8.24 -5.49 49.69
CA VAL A 16 7.69 -4.18 50.06
C VAL A 16 8.29 -3.07 49.19
N LEU A 17 9.59 -3.14 48.90
CA LEU A 17 10.27 -2.19 48.02
C LEU A 17 9.76 -2.29 46.58
N SER A 18 9.58 -3.50 46.04
CA SER A 18 9.00 -3.70 44.70
C SER A 18 7.56 -3.18 44.62
N LEU A 19 6.73 -3.44 45.64
CA LEU A 19 5.38 -2.88 45.70
C LEU A 19 5.40 -1.35 45.77
N PHE A 20 6.32 -0.76 46.53
CA PHE A 20 6.49 0.68 46.65
C PHE A 20 6.95 1.33 45.35
N VAL A 21 7.85 0.70 44.59
CA VAL A 21 8.28 1.15 43.26
C VAL A 21 7.13 1.07 42.25
N VAL A 22 6.32 0.01 42.28
CA VAL A 22 5.13 -0.10 41.43
C VAL A 22 4.09 0.97 41.78
N LEU A 23 3.84 1.21 43.07
CA LEU A 23 2.93 2.26 43.53
C LEU A 23 3.44 3.66 43.17
N LEU A 24 4.74 3.90 43.28
CA LEU A 24 5.39 5.13 42.82
C LEU A 24 5.30 5.29 41.31
N ALA A 25 5.51 4.24 40.52
CA ALA A 25 5.39 4.29 39.07
C ALA A 25 3.94 4.57 38.63
N ILE A 26 2.95 4.01 39.34
CA ILE A 26 1.53 4.31 39.12
C ILE A 26 1.21 5.75 39.54
N TRP A 27 1.75 6.22 40.66
CA TRP A 27 1.51 7.59 41.16
C TRP A 27 2.21 8.67 40.33
N PHE A 28 3.39 8.37 39.78
CA PHE A 28 4.14 9.24 38.88
C PHE A 28 3.77 9.04 37.39
N ARG A 29 2.76 8.22 37.08
CA ARG A 29 2.20 8.17 35.71
C ARG A 29 1.64 9.57 35.40
N SER A 30 2.32 10.27 34.49
CA SER A 30 2.04 11.68 34.18
C SER A 30 0.59 11.89 33.71
N PRO A 31 -0.11 12.93 34.18
CA PRO A 31 -1.42 13.33 33.66
C PRO A 31 -1.44 13.56 32.13
N GLN A 32 -0.29 13.86 31.53
CA GLN A 32 -0.18 13.98 30.07
C GLN A 32 -0.38 12.65 29.36
N ASN A 33 0.11 11.54 29.93
CA ASN A 33 -0.05 10.22 29.32
C ASN A 33 -1.51 9.78 29.38
N THR A 34 -2.23 10.07 30.47
CA THR A 34 -3.67 9.75 30.55
C THR A 34 -4.50 10.55 29.55
N VAL A 35 -4.19 11.83 29.33
CA VAL A 35 -4.90 12.66 28.33
C VAL A 35 -4.60 12.22 26.90
N LEU A 36 -3.36 11.82 26.61
CA LEU A 36 -2.97 11.24 25.31
C LEU A 36 -3.68 9.89 25.06
N ASP A 37 -3.73 9.03 26.08
CA ASP A 37 -4.45 7.75 26.04
C ASP A 37 -5.95 7.98 25.76
N ASP A 38 -6.60 8.93 26.46
CA ASP A 38 -8.02 9.29 26.29
C ASP A 38 -8.33 9.85 24.89
N ARG A 39 -7.42 10.67 24.35
CA ARG A 39 -7.53 11.23 22.99
C ARG A 39 -7.46 10.11 21.94
N LEU A 40 -6.48 9.21 22.04
CA LEU A 40 -6.32 8.11 21.10
C LEU A 40 -7.52 7.14 21.17
N ASP A 41 -8.05 6.87 22.35
CA ASP A 41 -9.27 6.08 22.55
C ASP A 41 -10.50 6.72 21.88
N THR A 42 -10.67 8.04 22.06
CA THR A 42 -11.78 8.79 21.45
C THR A 42 -11.69 8.76 19.91
N VAL A 43 -10.48 8.91 19.35
CA VAL A 43 -10.24 8.82 17.90
C VAL A 43 -10.54 7.41 17.41
N LEU A 44 -9.98 6.37 18.05
CA LEU A 44 -10.18 4.97 17.66
C LEU A 44 -11.66 4.58 17.70
N SER A 45 -12.34 4.83 18.82
CA SER A 45 -13.76 4.51 18.98
C SER A 45 -14.63 5.23 17.94
N SER A 46 -14.28 6.46 17.59
CA SER A 46 -15.00 7.23 16.56
C SER A 46 -14.72 6.75 15.13
N LEU A 47 -13.49 6.31 14.83
CA LEU A 47 -13.16 5.66 13.55
C LEU A 47 -13.89 4.31 13.42
N LEU A 48 -13.88 3.48 14.46
CA LEU A 48 -14.62 2.21 14.48
C LEU A 48 -16.13 2.42 14.31
N ARG A 49 -16.68 3.47 14.93
CA ARG A 49 -18.08 3.86 14.72
C ARG A 49 -18.34 4.30 13.27
N ALA A 50 -17.40 5.02 12.65
CA ALA A 50 -17.50 5.42 11.25
C ALA A 50 -17.44 4.21 10.29
N GLU A 51 -16.54 3.26 10.53
CA GLU A 51 -16.44 1.99 9.79
C GLU A 51 -17.76 1.21 9.87
N ARG A 52 -18.33 1.05 11.07
CA ARG A 52 -19.55 0.27 11.32
C ARG A 52 -20.85 0.93 10.88
N LYS A 53 -20.85 2.17 10.38
CA LYS A 53 -22.07 2.81 9.88
C LYS A 53 -22.67 2.09 8.67
N VAL A 54 -21.84 1.36 7.95
CA VAL A 54 -22.22 0.57 6.79
C VAL A 54 -22.07 -0.88 7.20
N GLY A 55 -23.18 -1.60 7.25
CA GLY A 55 -23.13 -3.05 7.37
C GLY A 55 -22.64 -3.66 6.06
N VAL A 56 -21.74 -4.62 6.14
CA VAL A 56 -21.52 -5.55 5.03
C VAL A 56 -22.74 -6.48 5.07
N ASN A 57 -23.65 -6.35 4.10
CA ASN A 57 -24.80 -7.25 3.99
C ASN A 57 -24.32 -8.69 3.69
N ASP A 58 -25.18 -9.69 3.84
CA ASP A 58 -24.88 -11.09 3.45
C ASP A 58 -24.58 -11.26 1.94
N ALA A 59 -24.75 -10.21 1.13
CA ALA A 59 -24.33 -10.19 -0.25
C ALA A 59 -22.79 -10.20 -0.30
N ARG A 60 -22.22 -11.22 -0.97
CA ARG A 60 -20.78 -11.36 -1.22
C ARG A 60 -20.45 -10.74 -2.57
N PRO A 61 -19.91 -9.51 -2.65
CA PRO A 61 -19.58 -8.88 -3.92
C PRO A 61 -18.53 -9.72 -4.65
N ARG A 62 -18.64 -9.81 -5.97
CA ARG A 62 -17.69 -10.52 -6.81
C ARG A 62 -16.66 -9.55 -7.35
N VAL A 63 -15.41 -9.71 -6.95
CA VAL A 63 -14.33 -8.83 -7.40
C VAL A 63 -13.34 -9.60 -8.25
N ALA A 64 -13.06 -9.13 -9.45
CA ALA A 64 -12.00 -9.67 -10.27
C ALA A 64 -10.74 -8.81 -10.06
N VAL A 65 -9.62 -9.44 -9.70
CA VAL A 65 -8.37 -8.76 -9.35
C VAL A 65 -7.24 -9.37 -10.17
N GLY A 66 -6.51 -8.56 -10.92
CA GLY A 66 -5.28 -8.94 -11.61
C GLY A 66 -4.27 -7.80 -11.55
N PHE A 67 -3.00 -7.98 -11.87
CA PHE A 67 -2.37 -9.21 -12.35
C PHE A 67 -1.09 -9.50 -11.59
N GLY A 68 -0.63 -10.73 -11.77
CA GLY A 68 0.66 -11.18 -11.26
C GLY A 68 0.63 -11.47 -9.77
N GLY A 69 1.61 -12.21 -9.33
CA GLY A 69 1.84 -12.47 -7.93
C GLY A 69 3.11 -13.28 -7.74
N CYS A 70 3.59 -13.27 -6.51
CA CYS A 70 4.89 -13.78 -6.18
C CYS A 70 4.88 -14.37 -4.77
N VAL A 71 5.95 -15.06 -4.41
CA VAL A 71 6.21 -15.43 -3.02
C VAL A 71 7.20 -14.43 -2.44
N ASP A 72 6.78 -13.73 -1.40
CA ASP A 72 7.65 -12.80 -0.68
C ASP A 72 8.53 -13.57 0.29
N LEU A 73 9.85 -13.49 0.11
CA LEU A 73 10.86 -13.91 1.08
C LEU A 73 11.37 -12.69 1.83
N ILE A 74 10.97 -12.57 3.09
CA ILE A 74 11.16 -11.35 3.87
C ILE A 74 12.21 -11.58 4.94
N VAL A 75 13.18 -10.68 5.01
CA VAL A 75 14.35 -10.74 5.90
C VAL A 75 14.70 -9.37 6.47
N ASP A 76 15.42 -9.35 7.60
CA ASP A 76 16.09 -8.13 8.07
C ASP A 76 17.21 -7.78 7.08
N GLY A 77 17.04 -6.66 6.37
CA GLY A 77 17.89 -6.28 5.25
C GLY A 77 19.34 -6.05 5.65
N VAL A 78 19.57 -5.40 6.79
CA VAL A 78 20.92 -5.10 7.27
C VAL A 78 21.64 -6.38 7.69
N SER A 79 20.99 -7.25 8.46
CA SER A 79 21.56 -8.53 8.87
C SER A 79 21.83 -9.43 7.67
N PHE A 80 20.90 -9.45 6.70
CA PHE A 80 21.06 -10.20 5.47
C PHE A 80 22.29 -9.74 4.67
N LEU A 81 22.37 -8.45 4.31
CA LEU A 81 23.48 -7.91 3.51
C LEU A 81 24.85 -8.17 4.19
N ASN A 82 24.92 -8.00 5.51
CA ASN A 82 26.12 -8.32 6.28
C ASN A 82 26.48 -9.82 6.23
N LYS A 83 25.48 -10.72 6.35
CA LYS A 83 25.70 -12.18 6.31
C LYS A 83 26.26 -12.64 4.96
N ILE A 84 25.76 -12.11 3.86
CA ILE A 84 26.21 -12.47 2.50
C ILE A 84 27.47 -11.71 2.06
N GLY A 85 28.05 -10.87 2.93
CA GLY A 85 29.30 -10.16 2.67
C GLY A 85 29.16 -8.92 1.79
N ILE A 86 27.93 -8.42 1.56
CA ILE A 86 27.71 -7.14 0.87
C ILE A 86 27.94 -6.01 1.87
N SER A 87 29.10 -5.36 1.73
CA SER A 87 29.47 -4.22 2.56
C SER A 87 28.78 -2.94 2.11
N HIS A 88 28.57 -2.03 3.07
CA HIS A 88 28.14 -0.67 2.77
C HIS A 88 29.12 0.04 1.82
N THR A 89 28.62 1.08 1.16
CA THR A 89 29.36 1.93 0.22
C THR A 89 29.20 3.38 0.62
N ASP A 90 30.21 4.22 0.40
CA ASP A 90 30.12 5.67 0.60
C ASP A 90 29.54 6.42 -0.61
N GLN A 91 29.14 5.68 -1.66
CA GLN A 91 28.60 6.20 -2.92
C GLN A 91 27.18 5.67 -3.12
N PRO A 92 26.15 6.28 -2.50
CA PRO A 92 24.77 5.88 -2.71
C PRO A 92 24.33 6.32 -4.11
N LEU A 93 23.99 5.37 -4.97
CA LEU A 93 23.54 5.63 -6.35
C LEU A 93 22.26 4.87 -6.65
N HIS A 94 21.34 5.54 -7.31
CA HIS A 94 20.15 4.91 -7.88
C HIS A 94 20.49 4.25 -9.23
N TYR A 95 19.99 3.03 -9.41
CA TYR A 95 19.99 2.29 -10.68
C TYR A 95 18.56 1.92 -11.09
N ASP A 96 18.32 1.90 -12.40
CA ASP A 96 17.08 1.42 -13.02
C ASP A 96 16.90 -0.09 -12.77
N TYR A 97 17.98 -0.87 -12.93
CA TYR A 97 18.04 -2.30 -12.66
C TYR A 97 19.42 -2.70 -12.14
N LEU A 98 19.50 -3.84 -11.45
CA LEU A 98 20.70 -4.31 -10.76
C LEU A 98 21.41 -5.41 -11.56
N LYS A 99 22.72 -5.23 -11.79
CA LYS A 99 23.58 -6.18 -12.51
C LYS A 99 24.49 -7.01 -11.60
N ASN A 100 24.85 -6.46 -10.44
CA ASN A 100 25.85 -7.05 -9.55
C ASN A 100 25.68 -6.57 -8.09
N ALA A 101 26.44 -7.16 -7.18
CA ALA A 101 26.40 -6.87 -5.75
C ALA A 101 26.81 -5.43 -5.39
N GLU A 102 27.72 -4.81 -6.17
CA GLU A 102 28.13 -3.42 -5.95
C GLU A 102 26.94 -2.46 -6.19
N GLN A 103 26.25 -2.62 -7.31
CA GLN A 103 25.05 -1.84 -7.62
C GLN A 103 23.94 -2.08 -6.59
N LEU A 104 23.77 -3.32 -6.12
CA LEU A 104 22.83 -3.61 -5.04
C LEU A 104 23.19 -2.81 -3.77
N ALA A 105 24.46 -2.79 -3.37
CA ALA A 105 24.89 -2.03 -2.20
C ALA A 105 24.64 -0.51 -2.34
N GLN A 106 24.98 0.04 -3.51
CA GLN A 106 24.80 1.45 -3.84
C GLN A 106 23.32 1.85 -3.90
N SER A 107 22.48 1.02 -4.53
CA SER A 107 21.05 1.24 -4.63
C SER A 107 20.38 1.11 -3.27
N PHE A 108 20.68 0.06 -2.50
CA PHE A 108 20.14 -0.09 -1.15
C PHE A 108 20.50 1.12 -0.27
N ALA A 109 21.77 1.56 -0.25
CA ALA A 109 22.19 2.74 0.49
C ALA A 109 21.39 4.01 0.14
N TYR A 110 21.10 4.21 -1.16
CA TYR A 110 20.36 5.35 -1.67
C TYR A 110 18.94 5.46 -1.07
N PHE A 111 18.22 4.35 -0.95
CA PHE A 111 16.86 4.34 -0.38
C PHE A 111 16.83 4.13 1.14
N PHE A 112 17.82 3.43 1.70
CA PHE A 112 17.88 3.08 3.12
C PHE A 112 17.95 4.32 4.03
N ALA A 113 18.83 5.27 3.73
CA ALA A 113 19.02 6.47 4.54
C ALA A 113 17.76 7.35 4.65
N PRO A 114 17.08 7.73 3.54
CA PRO A 114 15.80 8.44 3.64
C PRO A 114 14.66 7.57 4.20
N GLY A 115 14.82 6.24 4.20
CA GLY A 115 13.77 5.29 4.56
C GLY A 115 12.69 5.22 3.47
N ALA A 116 13.09 5.25 2.21
CA ALA A 116 12.20 5.23 1.06
C ALA A 116 11.92 3.80 0.58
N ALA A 117 10.72 3.59 0.06
CA ALA A 117 10.32 2.33 -0.55
C ALA A 117 11.01 2.21 -1.92
N ALA A 118 11.52 1.04 -2.26
CA ALA A 118 12.02 0.76 -3.61
C ALA A 118 11.84 -0.71 -3.97
N GLU A 119 11.78 -0.97 -5.26
CA GLU A 119 11.66 -2.28 -5.88
C GLU A 119 12.47 -2.30 -7.16
N ARG A 120 13.41 -3.25 -7.30
CA ARG A 120 14.33 -3.27 -8.45
C ARG A 120 14.47 -4.65 -9.05
N PHE A 121 14.41 -4.69 -10.38
CA PHE A 121 14.73 -5.86 -11.17
C PHE A 121 16.23 -6.17 -11.12
N MET A 122 16.56 -7.44 -10.90
CA MET A 122 17.92 -7.96 -11.00
C MET A 122 18.06 -8.81 -12.25
N ILE A 123 18.86 -8.33 -13.20
CA ILE A 123 19.08 -9.02 -14.49
C ILE A 123 19.99 -10.25 -14.34
N ASN A 124 20.77 -10.32 -13.28
CA ASN A 124 21.67 -11.45 -13.02
C ASN A 124 20.93 -12.51 -12.21
N GLU A 125 20.26 -13.43 -12.90
CA GLU A 125 19.48 -14.53 -12.31
C GLU A 125 20.32 -15.44 -11.38
N THR A 126 21.60 -15.66 -11.71
CA THR A 126 22.50 -16.45 -10.88
C THR A 126 22.74 -15.77 -9.54
N LEU A 127 23.10 -14.48 -9.56
CA LEU A 127 23.26 -13.70 -8.33
C LEU A 127 21.94 -13.64 -7.55
N PHE A 128 20.80 -13.45 -8.23
CA PHE A 128 19.50 -13.42 -7.57
C PHE A 128 19.22 -14.74 -6.83
N SER A 129 19.47 -15.87 -7.48
CA SER A 129 19.32 -17.20 -6.87
C SER A 129 20.20 -17.38 -5.64
N GLU A 130 21.46 -16.94 -5.71
CA GLU A 130 22.40 -16.95 -4.57
C GLU A 130 21.89 -16.07 -3.40
N LEU A 131 21.28 -14.92 -3.70
CA LEU A 131 20.67 -14.05 -2.68
C LEU A 131 19.46 -14.71 -2.01
N VAL A 132 18.58 -15.33 -2.79
CA VAL A 132 17.41 -16.06 -2.27
C VAL A 132 17.84 -17.21 -1.37
N ASP A 133 18.82 -18.01 -1.78
CA ASP A 133 19.34 -19.10 -0.96
C ASP A 133 20.02 -18.59 0.33
N GLY A 134 20.79 -17.50 0.24
CA GLY A 134 21.37 -16.87 1.42
C GLY A 134 20.32 -16.35 2.43
N ALA A 135 19.18 -15.87 1.90
CA ALA A 135 18.06 -15.35 2.68
C ALA A 135 17.23 -16.46 3.34
N ARG A 136 17.03 -17.59 2.65
CA ARG A 136 16.42 -18.81 3.19
C ARG A 136 17.13 -19.32 4.44
N ASP A 137 18.45 -19.21 4.47
CA ASP A 137 19.27 -19.63 5.59
C ASP A 137 19.32 -18.61 6.73
N LEU A 138 18.68 -17.44 6.61
CA LEU A 138 18.71 -16.41 7.65
C LEU A 138 17.70 -16.74 8.76
N PRO A 139 18.11 -16.82 10.04
CA PRO A 139 17.16 -17.00 11.13
C PRO A 139 16.13 -15.87 11.17
N GLY A 140 14.86 -16.23 11.29
CA GLY A 140 13.76 -15.26 11.33
C GLY A 140 13.26 -14.79 9.95
N ASN A 141 13.73 -15.40 8.85
CA ASN A 141 13.07 -15.21 7.56
C ASN A 141 11.60 -15.66 7.63
N ARG A 142 10.77 -15.03 6.81
CA ARG A 142 9.35 -15.34 6.70
C ARG A 142 8.92 -15.36 5.24
N TRP A 143 8.00 -16.26 4.93
CA TRP A 143 7.40 -16.39 3.62
C TRP A 143 5.96 -15.88 3.66
N ALA A 144 5.57 -15.13 2.64
CA ALA A 144 4.21 -14.63 2.51
C ALA A 144 3.74 -14.64 1.05
N VAL A 145 2.42 -14.61 0.89
CA VAL A 145 1.80 -14.31 -0.40
C VAL A 145 2.09 -12.85 -0.77
N GLY A 146 2.75 -12.65 -1.91
CA GLY A 146 3.19 -11.36 -2.41
C GLY A 146 2.51 -10.93 -3.71
N GLY A 147 2.77 -9.68 -4.10
CA GLY A 147 2.19 -9.04 -5.28
C GLY A 147 0.86 -8.34 -5.00
N ASN A 148 0.62 -7.20 -5.65
CA ASN A 148 -0.55 -6.36 -5.38
C ASN A 148 -1.85 -7.15 -5.53
N ALA A 149 -2.00 -7.92 -6.61
CA ALA A 149 -3.25 -8.62 -6.90
C ALA A 149 -3.57 -9.71 -5.86
N PRO A 150 -2.67 -10.64 -5.49
CA PRO A 150 -2.92 -11.60 -4.42
C PRO A 150 -3.17 -10.96 -3.06
N VAL A 151 -2.43 -9.90 -2.72
CA VAL A 151 -2.60 -9.20 -1.44
C VAL A 151 -3.98 -8.53 -1.37
N MET A 152 -4.39 -7.82 -2.43
CA MET A 152 -5.73 -7.23 -2.54
C MET A 152 -6.81 -8.32 -2.53
N ALA A 153 -6.62 -9.42 -3.25
CA ALA A 153 -7.55 -10.56 -3.30
C ALA A 153 -7.74 -11.20 -1.91
N GLY A 154 -6.64 -11.45 -1.20
CA GLY A 154 -6.65 -11.95 0.18
C GLY A 154 -7.40 -11.02 1.12
N ARG A 155 -7.18 -9.71 0.97
CA ARG A 155 -7.90 -8.71 1.75
C ARG A 155 -9.40 -8.71 1.43
N MET A 156 -9.78 -8.65 0.16
CA MET A 156 -11.18 -8.64 -0.26
C MET A 156 -11.92 -9.90 0.20
N ALA A 157 -11.28 -11.06 0.09
CA ALA A 157 -11.85 -12.32 0.58
C ALA A 157 -12.09 -12.30 2.10
N THR A 158 -11.15 -11.74 2.88
CA THR A 158 -11.29 -11.56 4.33
C THR A 158 -12.45 -10.62 4.68
N GLU A 159 -12.70 -9.62 3.83
CA GLU A 159 -13.75 -8.62 4.00
C GLU A 159 -15.11 -9.08 3.45
N GLY A 160 -15.22 -10.31 2.94
CA GLY A 160 -16.48 -10.95 2.55
C GLY A 160 -16.75 -11.05 1.05
N CYS A 161 -15.78 -10.74 0.19
CA CYS A 161 -15.93 -10.88 -1.26
C CYS A 161 -15.66 -12.30 -1.75
N ASP A 162 -16.29 -12.67 -2.86
CA ASP A 162 -15.80 -13.76 -3.72
C ASP A 162 -14.88 -13.16 -4.77
N VAL A 163 -13.71 -13.76 -4.99
CA VAL A 163 -12.64 -13.14 -5.77
C VAL A 163 -12.20 -14.04 -6.92
N LEU A 164 -12.06 -13.47 -8.11
CA LEU A 164 -11.32 -14.06 -9.23
C LEU A 164 -9.94 -13.42 -9.28
N LEU A 165 -8.87 -14.19 -9.07
CA LEU A 165 -7.49 -13.69 -9.04
C LEU A 165 -6.76 -14.07 -10.31
N GLY A 166 -6.35 -13.07 -11.11
CA GLY A 166 -5.49 -13.23 -12.28
C GLY A 166 -4.02 -13.36 -11.89
N GLY A 167 -3.48 -14.56 -11.99
CA GLY A 167 -2.07 -14.85 -11.74
C GLY A 167 -1.74 -16.32 -11.92
N SER A 168 -0.49 -16.62 -12.26
CA SER A 168 0.03 -17.98 -12.38
C SER A 168 0.79 -18.33 -11.09
N PHE A 169 0.44 -19.47 -10.47
CA PHE A 169 0.91 -19.81 -9.13
C PHE A 169 1.28 -21.28 -9.00
N SER A 170 2.14 -21.61 -8.04
CA SER A 170 2.38 -22.99 -7.65
C SER A 170 1.22 -23.58 -6.85
N THR A 171 1.15 -24.91 -6.80
CA THR A 171 0.12 -25.62 -6.03
C THR A 171 0.14 -25.18 -4.57
N ASP A 172 1.32 -25.16 -3.93
CA ASP A 172 1.51 -24.74 -2.54
C ASP A 172 1.00 -23.31 -2.29
N PHE A 173 1.20 -22.41 -3.26
CA PHE A 173 0.69 -21.04 -3.17
C PHE A 173 -0.84 -21.02 -3.20
N THR A 174 -1.46 -21.80 -4.08
CA THR A 174 -2.92 -21.84 -4.17
C THR A 174 -3.59 -22.47 -2.94
N GLU A 175 -2.92 -23.41 -2.27
CA GLU A 175 -3.44 -24.07 -1.06
C GLU A 175 -3.54 -23.15 0.15
N VAL A 176 -2.71 -22.10 0.24
CA VAL A 176 -2.75 -21.12 1.34
C VAL A 176 -3.77 -20.00 1.11
N LEU A 177 -4.32 -19.88 -0.10
CA LEU A 177 -5.34 -18.87 -0.41
C LEU A 177 -6.68 -19.23 0.24
N SER A 178 -7.48 -18.19 0.51
CA SER A 178 -8.85 -18.37 0.98
C SER A 178 -9.67 -19.18 -0.03
N GLN A 179 -10.57 -20.05 0.46
CA GLN A 179 -11.54 -20.79 -0.35
C GLN A 179 -12.47 -19.88 -1.19
N HIS A 180 -12.50 -18.58 -0.89
CA HIS A 180 -13.27 -17.58 -1.62
C HIS A 180 -12.50 -16.95 -2.79
N ILE A 181 -11.26 -17.40 -3.04
CA ILE A 181 -10.42 -16.95 -4.14
C ILE A 181 -10.35 -18.06 -5.18
N THR A 182 -10.80 -17.76 -6.39
CA THR A 182 -10.63 -18.62 -7.57
C THR A 182 -9.49 -18.06 -8.42
N VAL A 183 -8.44 -18.84 -8.62
CA VAL A 183 -7.30 -18.44 -9.46
C VAL A 183 -7.63 -18.60 -10.95
N ALA A 184 -7.23 -17.62 -11.75
CA ALA A 184 -7.27 -17.62 -13.21
C ALA A 184 -5.84 -17.41 -13.73
N GLY A 185 -5.21 -18.50 -14.14
CA GLY A 185 -3.84 -18.55 -14.62
C GLY A 185 -3.32 -19.98 -14.63
N LYS A 186 -2.06 -20.16 -15.01
CA LYS A 186 -1.42 -21.48 -15.12
C LYS A 186 -0.88 -21.92 -13.77
N VAL A 187 -0.83 -23.23 -13.57
CA VAL A 187 -0.04 -23.81 -12.47
C VAL A 187 1.42 -23.84 -12.91
N ILE A 188 2.30 -23.26 -12.10
CA ILE A 188 3.75 -23.19 -12.36
C ILE A 188 4.52 -23.90 -11.25
N ASP A 189 5.62 -24.56 -11.59
CA ASP A 189 6.43 -25.29 -10.61
C ASP A 189 7.26 -24.33 -9.74
N GLU A 190 7.89 -23.35 -10.38
CA GLU A 190 8.70 -22.32 -9.71
C GLU A 190 7.99 -20.97 -9.79
N PRO A 191 7.46 -20.46 -8.66
CA PRO A 191 6.84 -19.14 -8.64
C PRO A 191 7.90 -18.04 -8.69
N ASP A 192 7.52 -16.86 -9.20
CA ASP A 192 8.34 -15.66 -9.06
C ASP A 192 8.54 -15.36 -7.56
N ILE A 193 9.79 -15.12 -7.14
CA ILE A 193 10.17 -14.83 -5.74
C ILE A 193 10.59 -13.37 -5.63
N HIS A 194 10.08 -12.69 -4.60
CA HIS A 194 10.49 -11.34 -4.27
C HIS A 194 11.27 -11.35 -2.97
N LEU A 195 12.53 -10.90 -3.00
CA LEU A 195 13.37 -10.77 -1.82
C LEU A 195 13.14 -9.39 -1.19
N ILE A 196 12.47 -9.37 -0.03
CA ILE A 196 12.12 -8.15 0.69
C ILE A 196 13.10 -7.92 1.84
N LEU A 197 13.90 -6.87 1.71
CA LEU A 197 14.84 -6.40 2.72
C LEU A 197 14.15 -5.34 3.60
N GLU A 198 13.54 -5.75 4.70
CA GLU A 198 12.92 -4.84 5.67
C GLU A 198 13.97 -4.25 6.62
N TYR A 199 13.76 -3.02 7.06
CA TYR A 199 14.61 -2.36 8.05
C TYR A 199 13.79 -1.42 8.93
N SER A 200 14.16 -1.34 10.21
CA SER A 200 13.46 -0.51 11.20
C SER A 200 13.92 0.96 11.17
N SER A 201 13.10 1.85 11.73
CA SER A 201 13.52 3.23 12.01
C SER A 201 14.73 3.22 12.96
N GLY A 202 15.75 4.01 12.64
CA GLY A 202 16.99 4.07 13.40
C GLY A 202 17.95 2.90 13.15
N ALA A 203 17.64 1.95 12.26
CA ALA A 203 18.58 0.92 11.85
C ALA A 203 19.82 1.57 11.19
N SER A 204 21.00 1.03 11.47
CA SER A 204 22.27 1.53 10.93
C SER A 204 22.93 0.51 10.02
N TRP A 205 23.43 0.98 8.87
CA TRP A 205 24.23 0.18 7.95
C TRP A 205 25.41 1.01 7.47
N GLY A 206 26.61 0.69 7.98
CA GLY A 206 27.79 1.52 7.78
C GLY A 206 27.60 2.92 8.38
N THR A 207 27.75 3.94 7.53
CA THR A 207 27.59 5.37 7.89
C THR A 207 26.14 5.86 7.79
N TYR A 208 25.22 5.05 7.25
CA TYR A 208 23.82 5.43 7.07
C TYR A 208 22.96 5.00 8.26
N THR A 209 21.95 5.81 8.56
CA THR A 209 20.89 5.48 9.53
C THR A 209 19.55 5.76 8.90
N SER A 210 18.64 4.79 8.96
CA SER A 210 17.32 4.92 8.35
C SER A 210 16.40 5.83 9.16
N ARG A 211 15.74 6.78 8.48
CA ARG A 211 14.83 7.74 9.13
C ARG A 211 13.48 7.13 9.51
N ARG A 212 13.00 6.11 8.79
CA ARG A 212 11.72 5.43 9.06
C ARG A 212 11.83 3.94 8.72
N ALA A 213 10.98 3.13 9.33
CA ALA A 213 10.87 1.72 8.95
C ALA A 213 10.33 1.61 7.52
N ASN A 214 10.99 0.81 6.68
CA ASN A 214 10.57 0.58 5.30
C ASN A 214 11.24 -0.68 4.73
N ARG A 215 11.09 -0.91 3.42
CA ARG A 215 11.58 -2.10 2.71
C ARG A 215 12.18 -1.77 1.35
N TYR A 216 13.21 -2.53 0.98
CA TYR A 216 13.81 -2.55 -0.36
C TYR A 216 13.57 -3.95 -0.98
N ILE A 217 12.95 -4.00 -2.16
CA ILE A 217 12.55 -5.24 -2.81
C ILE A 217 13.48 -5.52 -4.00
N ILE A 218 13.91 -6.77 -4.13
CA ILE A 218 14.69 -7.28 -5.27
C ILE A 218 13.90 -8.43 -5.88
N HIS A 219 13.77 -8.45 -7.19
CA HIS A 219 13.11 -9.54 -7.90
C HIS A 219 13.80 -9.83 -9.24
N SER A 220 13.59 -11.02 -9.77
CA SER A 220 14.09 -11.47 -11.09
C SER A 220 12.97 -12.23 -11.79
N ASP A 221 11.82 -11.57 -11.90
CA ASP A 221 10.57 -12.19 -12.33
C ASP A 221 10.60 -12.58 -13.81
N ALA A 222 10.03 -13.75 -14.09
CA ALA A 222 9.87 -14.24 -15.46
C ALA A 222 8.44 -14.10 -15.98
N HIS A 223 7.43 -14.11 -15.09
CA HIS A 223 6.03 -14.23 -15.49
C HIS A 223 5.26 -12.91 -15.30
N ASN A 224 5.45 -12.25 -14.16
CA ASN A 224 4.69 -11.06 -13.80
C ASN A 224 4.80 -9.89 -14.81
N PRO A 225 5.98 -9.55 -15.36
CA PRO A 225 6.11 -8.46 -16.34
C PRO A 225 5.28 -8.68 -17.61
N TYR A 226 5.05 -9.94 -18.00
CA TYR A 226 4.34 -10.29 -19.23
C TYR A 226 2.82 -10.43 -19.05
N LEU A 227 2.32 -10.31 -17.81
CA LEU A 227 0.93 -10.59 -17.45
C LEU A 227 0.48 -11.97 -17.94
N ASP A 228 1.28 -13.00 -17.70
CA ASP A 228 1.12 -14.35 -18.28
C ASP A 228 -0.23 -15.04 -18.03
N SER A 229 -1.03 -14.53 -17.11
CA SER A 229 -2.37 -15.01 -16.78
C SER A 229 -3.50 -14.22 -17.46
N LEU A 230 -3.19 -13.24 -18.30
CA LEU A 230 -4.17 -12.29 -18.85
C LEU A 230 -5.24 -13.00 -19.67
N GLU A 231 -4.85 -13.95 -20.51
CA GLU A 231 -5.75 -14.70 -21.39
C GLU A 231 -6.69 -15.62 -20.58
N GLU A 232 -6.16 -16.41 -19.63
CA GLU A 232 -6.98 -17.26 -18.76
C GLU A 232 -7.90 -16.44 -17.85
N PHE A 233 -7.43 -15.28 -17.38
CA PHE A 233 -8.23 -14.35 -16.60
C PHE A 233 -9.39 -13.80 -17.44
N ALA A 234 -9.13 -13.36 -18.68
CA ALA A 234 -10.16 -12.88 -19.58
C ALA A 234 -11.26 -13.93 -19.84
N GLU A 235 -10.88 -15.20 -20.07
CA GLU A 235 -11.83 -16.30 -20.27
C GLU A 235 -12.72 -16.52 -19.04
N LYS A 236 -12.13 -16.57 -17.84
CA LYS A 236 -12.92 -16.79 -16.60
C LYS A 236 -13.77 -15.58 -16.23
N LEU A 237 -13.35 -14.37 -16.61
CA LEU A 237 -14.05 -13.13 -16.32
C LEU A 237 -15.48 -13.11 -16.88
N GLU A 238 -15.68 -13.67 -18.08
CA GLU A 238 -16.98 -13.72 -18.76
C GLU A 238 -18.06 -14.41 -17.91
N ASN A 239 -17.69 -15.52 -17.26
CA ASN A 239 -18.60 -16.29 -16.43
C ASN A 239 -18.69 -15.73 -15.00
N PHE A 240 -17.60 -15.16 -14.50
CA PHE A 240 -17.53 -14.63 -13.14
C PHE A 240 -18.46 -13.42 -12.93
N LYS A 241 -18.67 -12.59 -13.97
CA LYS A 241 -19.53 -11.39 -13.98
C LYS A 241 -19.28 -10.49 -12.76
N PRO A 242 -18.08 -9.90 -12.66
CA PRO A 242 -17.68 -9.14 -11.48
C PRO A 242 -18.54 -7.88 -11.27
N ASP A 243 -18.66 -7.48 -10.01
CA ASP A 243 -19.20 -6.18 -9.59
C ASP A 243 -18.11 -5.08 -9.63
N LEU A 244 -16.84 -5.48 -9.55
CA LEU A 244 -15.66 -4.61 -9.63
C LEU A 244 -14.50 -5.34 -10.32
N LEU A 245 -13.77 -4.63 -11.17
CA LEU A 245 -12.47 -5.06 -11.70
C LEU A 245 -11.35 -4.23 -11.05
N VAL A 246 -10.30 -4.91 -10.61
CA VAL A 246 -9.10 -4.31 -10.03
C VAL A 246 -7.90 -4.72 -10.87
N VAL A 247 -7.11 -3.72 -11.26
CA VAL A 247 -5.84 -3.85 -11.97
C VAL A 247 -4.72 -3.39 -11.05
N GLY A 248 -3.66 -4.18 -10.93
CA GLY A 248 -2.45 -3.92 -10.16
C GLY A 248 -1.31 -4.80 -10.69
N GLY A 249 -0.13 -4.70 -10.08
CA GLY A 249 1.05 -5.50 -10.47
C GLY A 249 1.80 -4.99 -11.70
N LEU A 250 1.35 -3.90 -12.32
CA LEU A 250 1.97 -3.36 -13.53
C LEU A 250 3.36 -2.73 -13.29
N GLN A 251 3.72 -2.45 -12.03
CA GLN A 251 5.07 -2.01 -11.67
C GLN A 251 6.14 -3.07 -11.93
N MET A 252 5.74 -4.34 -12.13
CA MET A 252 6.66 -5.40 -12.59
C MET A 252 7.23 -5.13 -13.99
N MET A 253 6.61 -4.22 -14.75
CA MET A 253 7.12 -3.75 -16.04
C MET A 253 8.11 -2.57 -15.93
N ASP A 254 8.23 -1.96 -14.74
CA ASP A 254 9.10 -0.80 -14.51
C ASP A 254 10.56 -1.22 -14.64
N ASN A 255 11.29 -0.58 -15.56
CA ASN A 255 12.69 -0.88 -15.89
C ASN A 255 12.98 -2.36 -16.28
N PHE A 256 11.93 -3.15 -16.57
CA PHE A 256 12.08 -4.51 -17.07
C PHE A 256 12.62 -4.49 -18.52
N PRO A 257 13.61 -5.31 -18.88
CA PRO A 257 14.30 -5.26 -20.17
C PRO A 257 13.50 -5.94 -21.29
N PHE A 258 12.31 -5.41 -21.61
CA PHE A 258 11.50 -5.87 -22.74
C PHE A 258 12.27 -5.73 -24.06
N ASN A 259 12.03 -6.66 -24.99
CA ASN A 259 12.37 -6.39 -26.39
C ASN A 259 11.43 -5.33 -26.96
N SER A 260 11.89 -4.64 -27.99
CA SER A 260 11.12 -3.58 -28.64
C SER A 260 9.72 -4.07 -29.04
N GLY A 261 8.68 -3.38 -28.57
CA GLY A 261 7.27 -3.67 -28.86
C GLY A 261 6.59 -4.68 -27.94
N GLU A 262 7.32 -5.44 -27.10
CA GLU A 262 6.70 -6.45 -26.23
C GLU A 262 5.81 -5.83 -25.16
N ARG A 263 6.31 -4.80 -24.46
CA ARG A 263 5.56 -4.09 -23.40
C ARG A 263 4.27 -3.48 -23.93
N GLU A 264 4.35 -2.79 -25.07
CA GLU A 264 3.20 -2.20 -25.75
C GLU A 264 2.18 -3.28 -26.15
N ALA A 265 2.65 -4.42 -26.68
CA ALA A 265 1.76 -5.53 -27.04
C ALA A 265 1.03 -6.12 -25.83
N VAL A 266 1.69 -6.25 -24.68
CA VAL A 266 1.06 -6.71 -23.42
C VAL A 266 0.02 -5.70 -22.95
N LEU A 267 0.38 -4.42 -22.87
CA LEU A 267 -0.51 -3.35 -22.42
C LEU A 267 -1.70 -3.13 -23.38
N SER A 268 -1.51 -3.34 -24.68
CA SER A 268 -2.61 -3.31 -25.65
C SER A 268 -3.62 -4.42 -25.41
N ARG A 269 -3.19 -5.66 -25.11
CA ARG A 269 -4.12 -6.75 -24.76
C ARG A 269 -4.89 -6.46 -23.48
N LEU A 270 -4.21 -5.86 -22.49
CA LEU A 270 -4.87 -5.40 -21.27
C LEU A 270 -5.91 -4.32 -21.58
N ALA A 271 -5.57 -3.32 -22.40
CA ALA A 271 -6.50 -2.27 -22.83
C ALA A 271 -7.74 -2.85 -23.52
N ASP A 272 -7.58 -3.88 -24.36
CA ASP A 272 -8.69 -4.59 -25.01
C ASP A 272 -9.61 -5.27 -23.99
N LEU A 273 -9.04 -5.96 -22.99
CA LEU A 273 -9.80 -6.57 -21.89
C LEU A 273 -10.60 -5.50 -21.13
N LEU A 274 -9.95 -4.40 -20.72
CA LEU A 274 -10.61 -3.31 -19.99
C LEU A 274 -11.72 -2.66 -20.82
N THR A 275 -11.50 -2.49 -22.13
CA THR A 275 -12.46 -1.92 -23.07
C THR A 275 -13.64 -2.84 -23.36
N SER A 276 -13.45 -4.16 -23.27
CA SER A 276 -14.50 -5.15 -23.46
C SER A 276 -15.42 -5.28 -22.24
N SER A 277 -14.97 -4.84 -21.08
CA SER A 277 -15.75 -4.86 -19.84
C SER A 277 -17.02 -3.99 -19.95
N SER A 278 -18.04 -4.33 -19.16
CA SER A 278 -19.27 -3.56 -19.15
C SER A 278 -19.02 -2.11 -18.68
N PRO A 279 -19.61 -1.09 -19.34
CA PRO A 279 -19.52 0.29 -18.87
C PRO A 279 -20.00 0.49 -17.43
N GLN A 280 -20.88 -0.39 -16.92
CA GLN A 280 -21.41 -0.32 -15.56
C GLN A 280 -20.49 -0.91 -14.49
N ILE A 281 -19.45 -1.67 -14.85
CA ILE A 281 -18.53 -2.28 -13.89
C ILE A 281 -17.43 -1.27 -13.56
N GLY A 282 -17.21 -0.98 -12.27
CA GLY A 282 -16.08 -0.13 -11.87
C GLY A 282 -14.73 -0.77 -12.18
N ILE A 283 -13.75 0.06 -12.56
CA ILE A 283 -12.38 -0.36 -12.81
C ILE A 283 -11.46 0.47 -11.94
N HIS A 284 -10.85 -0.20 -10.96
CA HIS A 284 -9.84 0.39 -10.10
C HIS A 284 -8.44 0.00 -10.59
N PHE A 285 -7.56 0.98 -10.77
CA PHE A 285 -6.14 0.75 -10.97
C PHE A 285 -5.37 1.15 -9.71
N GLU A 286 -4.77 0.16 -9.05
CA GLU A 286 -3.85 0.37 -7.94
C GLU A 286 -2.45 0.63 -8.53
N MET A 287 -1.99 1.87 -8.41
CA MET A 287 -0.64 2.25 -8.80
C MET A 287 0.35 1.83 -7.71
N ALA A 288 1.55 1.46 -8.14
CA ALA A 288 2.67 1.12 -7.28
C ALA A 288 3.93 1.87 -7.75
N SER A 289 5.12 1.44 -7.34
CA SER A 289 6.36 2.18 -7.58
C SER A 289 6.73 2.22 -9.06
N PHE A 290 6.49 3.36 -9.72
CA PHE A 290 6.95 3.64 -11.08
C PHE A 290 8.04 4.71 -11.04
N VAL A 291 9.21 4.37 -11.59
CA VAL A 291 10.35 5.29 -11.73
C VAL A 291 10.92 5.33 -13.15
N ASP A 292 10.32 4.64 -14.12
CA ASP A 292 10.55 4.82 -15.56
C ASP A 292 9.44 5.70 -16.17
N GLU A 293 9.83 6.79 -16.83
CA GLU A 293 8.87 7.70 -17.49
C GLU A 293 8.12 6.99 -18.63
N ASN A 294 8.76 6.03 -19.31
CA ASN A 294 8.17 5.37 -20.48
C ASN A 294 7.00 4.46 -20.08
N ILE A 295 7.13 3.67 -19.01
CA ILE A 295 6.00 2.82 -18.55
C ILE A 295 4.83 3.68 -18.09
N VAL A 296 5.07 4.80 -17.39
CA VAL A 296 3.95 5.64 -16.96
C VAL A 296 3.26 6.32 -18.14
N ASP A 297 4.01 6.69 -19.19
CA ASP A 297 3.41 7.15 -20.45
C ASP A 297 2.57 6.04 -21.10
N ASP A 298 3.06 4.80 -21.16
CA ASP A 298 2.28 3.66 -21.68
C ASP A 298 1.00 3.43 -20.84
N LEU A 299 1.07 3.56 -19.51
CA LEU A 299 -0.10 3.44 -18.61
C LEU A 299 -1.12 4.56 -18.83
N LEU A 300 -0.66 5.78 -19.12
CA LEU A 300 -1.52 6.92 -19.48
C LEU A 300 -2.26 6.69 -20.81
N HIS A 301 -1.76 5.82 -21.68
CA HIS A 301 -2.38 5.47 -22.95
C HIS A 301 -3.27 4.22 -22.86
N HIS A 302 -2.82 3.18 -22.15
CA HIS A 302 -3.42 1.83 -22.22
C HIS A 302 -4.26 1.44 -20.99
N VAL A 303 -4.09 2.08 -19.83
CA VAL A 303 -4.73 1.63 -18.57
C VAL A 303 -5.57 2.73 -17.95
N ILE A 304 -4.96 3.87 -17.63
CA ILE A 304 -5.62 4.98 -16.92
C ILE A 304 -6.88 5.48 -17.66
N PRO A 305 -6.91 5.59 -19.01
CA PRO A 305 -8.14 6.01 -19.72
C PRO A 305 -9.33 5.06 -19.54
N HIS A 306 -9.11 3.83 -19.08
CA HIS A 306 -10.15 2.83 -18.86
C HIS A 306 -10.51 2.68 -17.37
N ALA A 307 -9.73 3.23 -16.45
CA ALA A 307 -9.98 3.18 -15.02
C ALA A 307 -10.84 4.37 -14.55
N ASP A 308 -11.95 4.10 -13.86
CA ASP A 308 -12.76 5.12 -13.20
C ASP A 308 -12.39 5.30 -11.71
N SER A 309 -11.46 4.49 -11.20
CA SER A 309 -10.79 4.72 -9.93
C SER A 309 -9.28 4.51 -9.99
N LEU A 310 -8.54 5.37 -9.28
CA LEU A 310 -7.11 5.20 -9.02
C LEU A 310 -6.82 5.10 -7.51
N GLY A 311 -5.86 4.24 -7.14
CA GLY A 311 -5.27 4.12 -5.79
C GLY A 311 -3.76 4.32 -5.85
N MET A 312 -3.19 5.06 -4.89
CA MET A 312 -1.75 5.37 -4.85
C MET A 312 -1.28 5.94 -3.51
N ASN A 313 0.04 6.00 -3.27
CA ASN A 313 0.63 6.66 -2.10
C ASN A 313 1.24 8.05 -2.41
N GLU A 314 1.92 8.64 -1.42
CA GLU A 314 2.59 9.94 -1.52
C GLU A 314 3.80 10.02 -2.49
N GLN A 315 4.27 8.90 -3.02
CA GLN A 315 5.35 8.80 -4.00
C GLN A 315 4.77 8.76 -5.43
N GLU A 316 3.73 7.98 -5.69
CA GLU A 316 3.19 7.87 -7.04
C GLU A 316 2.35 9.08 -7.44
N LEU A 317 1.61 9.69 -6.50
CA LEU A 317 0.79 10.89 -6.79
C LEU A 317 1.59 12.04 -7.42
N PRO A 318 2.71 12.51 -6.82
CA PRO A 318 3.52 13.56 -7.45
C PRO A 318 4.15 13.11 -8.76
N ASN A 319 4.56 11.84 -8.90
CA ASN A 319 5.15 11.34 -10.14
C ASN A 319 4.15 11.32 -11.30
N LEU A 320 2.93 10.83 -11.07
CA LEU A 320 1.85 10.91 -12.04
C LEU A 320 1.55 12.36 -12.41
N LEU A 321 1.49 13.26 -11.41
CA LEU A 321 1.21 14.67 -11.67
C LEU A 321 2.32 15.35 -12.49
N SER A 322 3.59 15.07 -12.21
CA SER A 322 4.72 15.60 -12.97
C SER A 322 4.62 15.21 -14.43
N LEU A 323 4.37 13.93 -14.72
CA LEU A 323 4.23 13.43 -16.09
C LEU A 323 3.00 13.99 -16.80
N LEU A 324 1.87 14.11 -16.11
CA LEU A 324 0.69 14.77 -16.66
C LEU A 324 0.95 16.23 -17.06
N LYS A 325 1.94 16.88 -16.43
CA LYS A 325 2.40 18.25 -16.70
C LYS A 325 3.61 18.32 -17.64
N GLY A 326 4.12 17.19 -18.14
CA GLY A 326 5.32 17.15 -18.99
C GLY A 326 6.60 17.52 -18.24
N SER A 327 6.67 17.22 -16.95
CA SER A 327 7.84 17.40 -16.08
C SER A 327 8.41 16.04 -15.68
N ASN A 328 9.70 16.02 -15.28
CA ASN A 328 10.37 14.79 -14.91
C ASN A 328 9.83 14.21 -13.59
N ILE A 329 9.89 12.88 -13.48
CA ILE A 329 9.57 12.14 -12.25
C ILE A 329 10.65 12.34 -11.17
N THR A 330 10.26 12.17 -9.91
CA THR A 330 11.20 12.23 -8.78
C THR A 330 11.26 10.87 -8.12
N VAL A 331 12.49 10.34 -7.95
CA VAL A 331 12.72 9.01 -7.35
C VAL A 331 12.43 8.99 -5.84
N LEU A 332 12.60 10.13 -5.16
CA LEU A 332 12.34 10.27 -3.73
C LEU A 332 11.36 11.42 -3.47
N SER A 333 10.18 11.13 -2.94
CA SER A 333 9.21 12.14 -2.50
C SER A 333 9.30 12.43 -0.99
N ASP A 334 8.57 13.46 -0.53
CA ASP A 334 8.44 13.74 0.90
C ASP A 334 7.67 12.59 1.59
N PRO A 335 8.28 11.88 2.55
CA PRO A 335 7.64 10.76 3.23
C PRO A 335 6.54 11.19 4.22
N ASN A 336 6.41 12.49 4.52
CA ASN A 336 5.39 13.03 5.43
C ASN A 336 4.76 14.30 4.83
N PRO A 337 4.09 14.19 3.66
CA PRO A 337 3.56 15.35 2.99
C PRO A 337 2.46 16.00 3.84
N ARG A 338 2.32 17.32 3.73
CA ARG A 338 1.19 18.01 4.35
C ARG A 338 -0.11 17.61 3.64
N VAL A 339 -1.19 17.50 4.41
CA VAL A 339 -2.54 17.20 3.86
C VAL A 339 -2.90 18.15 2.71
N ALA A 340 -2.64 19.45 2.89
CA ALA A 340 -2.85 20.46 1.86
C ALA A 340 -2.13 20.14 0.53
N THR A 341 -0.91 19.60 0.60
CA THR A 341 -0.08 19.28 -0.58
C THR A 341 -0.73 18.17 -1.36
N VAL A 342 -1.08 17.09 -0.65
CA VAL A 342 -1.72 15.91 -1.24
C VAL A 342 -3.07 16.29 -1.84
N LEU A 343 -3.90 17.06 -1.13
CA LEU A 343 -5.19 17.49 -1.64
C LEU A 343 -5.08 18.38 -2.89
N ASP A 344 -4.13 19.31 -2.94
CA ASP A 344 -3.90 20.13 -4.14
C ASP A 344 -3.45 19.27 -5.34
N GLN A 345 -2.57 18.29 -5.11
CA GLN A 345 -2.10 17.36 -6.14
C GLN A 345 -3.24 16.44 -6.62
N MET A 346 -4.04 15.90 -5.72
CA MET A 346 -5.20 15.06 -6.03
C MET A 346 -6.21 15.80 -6.92
N ARG A 347 -6.55 17.05 -6.58
CA ARG A 347 -7.45 17.88 -7.39
C ARG A 347 -6.90 18.10 -8.79
N GLU A 348 -5.60 18.36 -8.90
CA GLU A 348 -4.98 18.62 -10.19
C GLU A 348 -4.90 17.38 -11.08
N VAL A 349 -4.58 16.21 -10.52
CA VAL A 349 -4.66 14.92 -11.23
C VAL A 349 -6.08 14.65 -11.69
N TYR A 350 -7.06 14.75 -10.77
CA TYR A 350 -8.49 14.58 -11.08
C TYR A 350 -8.93 15.50 -12.21
N ARG A 351 -8.56 16.78 -12.15
CA ARG A 351 -8.88 17.78 -13.17
C ARG A 351 -8.25 17.46 -14.53
N ILE A 352 -6.95 17.17 -14.59
CA ILE A 352 -6.24 16.93 -15.85
C ILE A 352 -6.79 15.67 -16.53
N LEU A 353 -6.94 14.57 -15.79
CA LEU A 353 -7.43 13.31 -16.35
C LEU A 353 -8.86 13.44 -16.89
N ASN A 354 -9.75 14.10 -16.14
CA ASN A 354 -11.11 14.34 -16.61
C ASN A 354 -11.15 15.31 -17.80
N GLN A 355 -10.29 16.33 -17.86
CA GLN A 355 -10.18 17.18 -19.05
C GLN A 355 -9.73 16.41 -20.29
N ARG A 356 -8.73 15.52 -20.15
CA ARG A 356 -8.28 14.63 -21.25
C ARG A 356 -9.41 13.73 -21.72
N TYR A 357 -10.17 13.15 -20.79
CA TYR A 357 -11.36 12.35 -21.11
C TYR A 357 -12.42 13.15 -21.89
N GLN A 358 -12.73 14.38 -21.45
CA GLN A 358 -13.70 15.24 -22.16
C GLN A 358 -13.21 15.65 -23.55
N ALA A 359 -11.91 15.95 -23.71
CA ALA A 359 -11.32 16.26 -25.01
C ALA A 359 -11.38 15.05 -25.97
N ALA A 360 -11.04 13.85 -25.49
CA ALA A 360 -11.14 12.62 -26.27
C ALA A 360 -12.60 12.28 -26.64
N SER A 361 -13.55 12.59 -25.76
CA SER A 361 -14.99 12.35 -25.98
C SER A 361 -15.62 13.36 -26.95
N SER A 362 -15.09 14.58 -27.04
CA SER A 362 -15.61 15.65 -27.91
C SER A 362 -14.95 15.69 -29.30
N GLY A 363 -13.73 15.16 -29.46
CA GLY A 363 -12.99 15.12 -30.73
C GLY A 363 -13.41 14.03 -31.73
N GLY A 364 -14.35 13.15 -31.40
CA GLY A 364 -14.71 11.95 -32.18
C GLY A 364 -16.00 12.03 -33.01
N ALA A 365 -16.47 13.21 -33.42
CA ALA A 365 -17.73 13.33 -34.17
C ALA A 365 -17.65 12.98 -35.67
N THR A 366 -16.47 12.63 -36.21
CA THR A 366 -16.26 12.35 -37.65
C THR A 366 -16.06 10.87 -38.01
N SER A 367 -15.96 9.97 -37.01
CA SER A 367 -16.06 8.53 -37.23
C SER A 367 -16.86 7.93 -36.08
N GLY A 368 -17.84 7.07 -36.36
CA GLY A 368 -18.84 6.58 -35.39
C GLY A 368 -18.32 5.74 -34.22
N SER A 369 -17.05 5.83 -33.84
CA SER A 369 -16.48 5.20 -32.65
C SER A 369 -16.45 6.21 -31.51
N LYS A 370 -17.45 6.18 -30.62
CA LYS A 370 -17.37 6.89 -29.33
C LYS A 370 -16.15 6.36 -28.57
N SER A 371 -15.30 7.26 -28.07
CA SER A 371 -14.26 6.93 -27.09
C SER A 371 -14.87 6.05 -25.98
N LYS A 372 -14.34 4.84 -25.80
CA LYS A 372 -14.77 3.86 -24.79
C LYS A 372 -14.05 4.04 -23.44
N GLY A 373 -13.38 5.18 -23.24
CA GLY A 373 -12.74 5.48 -21.97
C GLY A 373 -13.74 5.75 -20.85
N LYS A 374 -13.24 5.84 -19.61
CA LYS A 374 -14.03 6.20 -18.43
C LYS A 374 -13.51 7.50 -17.82
N PRO A 375 -14.39 8.38 -17.30
CA PRO A 375 -13.96 9.50 -16.48
C PRO A 375 -13.43 8.98 -15.14
N LEU A 376 -12.42 9.65 -14.60
CA LEU A 376 -11.95 9.36 -13.24
C LEU A 376 -13.01 9.86 -12.26
N THR A 377 -13.62 8.95 -11.51
CA THR A 377 -14.69 9.27 -10.54
C THR A 377 -14.34 8.95 -9.10
N ARG A 378 -13.20 8.29 -8.86
CA ARG A 378 -12.66 8.02 -7.52
C ARG A 378 -11.14 8.08 -7.51
N LEU A 379 -10.57 8.88 -6.62
CA LEU A 379 -9.13 8.89 -6.37
C LEU A 379 -8.87 8.69 -4.89
N HIS A 380 -8.14 7.62 -4.53
CA HIS A 380 -7.76 7.31 -3.16
C HIS A 380 -6.24 7.45 -3.03
N VAL A 381 -5.82 8.37 -2.16
CA VAL A 381 -4.41 8.50 -1.77
C VAL A 381 -4.24 8.02 -0.34
N HIS A 382 -3.38 7.03 -0.15
CA HIS A 382 -3.02 6.49 1.14
C HIS A 382 -1.64 7.00 1.56
N THR A 383 -1.53 7.54 2.77
CA THR A 383 -0.25 8.00 3.32
C THR A 383 -0.04 7.37 4.69
N LEU A 384 1.18 7.50 5.24
CA LEU A 384 1.46 7.08 6.61
C LEU A 384 0.55 7.77 7.64
N ALA A 385 0.31 9.07 7.50
CA ALA A 385 -0.36 9.88 8.53
C ALA A 385 -1.89 9.97 8.37
N PHE A 386 -2.39 9.86 7.13
CA PHE A 386 -3.81 10.02 6.82
C PHE A 386 -4.19 9.31 5.51
N GLN A 387 -5.49 9.10 5.36
CA GLN A 387 -6.13 8.61 4.14
C GLN A 387 -6.96 9.75 3.52
N ALA A 388 -6.93 9.90 2.20
CA ALA A 388 -7.72 10.88 1.47
C ALA A 388 -8.43 10.26 0.27
N MET A 389 -9.72 10.56 0.11
CA MET A 389 -10.53 10.08 -1.02
C MET A 389 -11.28 11.23 -1.67
N ILE A 390 -11.20 11.33 -2.99
CA ILE A 390 -12.11 12.11 -3.86
C ILE A 390 -13.10 11.14 -4.48
N VAL A 391 -14.40 11.44 -4.43
CA VAL A 391 -15.45 10.66 -5.07
C VAL A 391 -16.49 11.57 -5.73
N THR A 392 -16.70 11.42 -7.04
CA THR A 392 -17.70 12.18 -7.81
C THR A 392 -19.12 11.85 -7.35
N HIS A 393 -19.96 12.88 -7.20
CA HIS A 393 -21.37 12.72 -6.87
C HIS A 393 -22.12 11.95 -7.97
N GLY A 394 -23.00 11.04 -7.56
CA GLY A 394 -23.77 10.22 -8.49
C GLY A 394 -22.96 9.15 -9.23
N SER A 395 -21.67 8.99 -8.93
CA SER A 395 -20.89 7.84 -9.36
C SER A 395 -21.34 6.56 -8.62
N GLN A 396 -20.84 5.41 -9.08
CA GLN A 396 -21.15 4.11 -8.47
C GLN A 396 -20.58 3.93 -7.06
N TRP A 397 -19.57 4.72 -6.69
CA TRP A 397 -18.81 4.57 -5.45
C TRP A 397 -19.62 5.04 -4.25
N LYS A 398 -19.92 4.12 -3.34
CA LYS A 398 -20.75 4.39 -2.15
C LYS A 398 -19.90 4.76 -0.93
N ASN A 399 -20.56 5.27 0.11
CA ASN A 399 -20.06 5.27 1.50
C ASN A 399 -18.66 5.88 1.75
N THR A 400 -18.28 6.92 1.03
CA THR A 400 -16.92 7.50 1.05
C THR A 400 -16.36 7.69 2.46
N MET A 401 -17.13 8.29 3.38
CA MET A 401 -16.70 8.53 4.77
C MET A 401 -16.32 7.23 5.52
N SER A 402 -17.14 6.19 5.39
CA SER A 402 -16.90 4.89 6.04
C SER A 402 -15.76 4.13 5.36
N ALA A 403 -15.63 4.23 4.03
CA ALA A 403 -14.50 3.68 3.28
C ALA A 403 -13.16 4.32 3.70
N THR A 404 -13.12 5.64 3.86
CA THR A 404 -11.91 6.35 4.35
C THR A 404 -11.57 5.96 5.79
N ALA A 405 -12.57 5.78 6.65
CA ALA A 405 -12.35 5.28 8.02
C ALA A 405 -11.76 3.86 8.03
N LYS A 406 -12.33 2.94 7.23
CA LYS A 406 -11.88 1.56 7.13
C LYS A 406 -10.47 1.46 6.55
N ALA A 407 -10.16 2.24 5.53
CA ALA A 407 -8.81 2.38 4.97
C ALA A 407 -7.80 2.78 6.08
N SER A 408 -8.16 3.78 6.90
CA SER A 408 -7.31 4.25 8.00
C SER A 408 -7.06 3.17 9.07
N LEU A 409 -8.12 2.50 9.53
CA LEU A 409 -8.01 1.44 10.53
C LEU A 409 -7.21 0.24 9.99
N THR A 410 -7.40 -0.08 8.72
CA THR A 410 -6.71 -1.18 8.03
C THR A 410 -5.21 -0.95 7.95
N ALA A 411 -4.77 0.29 7.75
CA ALA A 411 -3.35 0.64 7.75
C ALA A 411 -2.68 0.21 9.08
N ASN A 412 -3.32 0.49 10.22
CA ASN A 412 -2.81 0.03 11.51
C ASN A 412 -2.86 -1.50 11.63
N ARG A 413 -4.02 -2.11 11.38
CA ARG A 413 -4.26 -3.55 11.55
C ARG A 413 -3.25 -4.40 10.78
N HIS A 414 -2.99 -4.02 9.52
CA HIS A 414 -2.01 -4.70 8.68
C HIS A 414 -0.59 -4.53 9.20
N VAL A 415 -0.18 -3.29 9.48
CA VAL A 415 1.21 -2.98 9.87
C VAL A 415 1.56 -3.55 11.24
N CYS A 416 0.62 -3.54 12.19
CA CYS A 416 0.76 -4.15 13.50
C CYS A 416 0.50 -5.67 13.50
N GLY A 417 0.05 -6.26 12.38
CA GLY A 417 -0.26 -7.70 12.30
C GLY A 417 -1.40 -8.16 13.20
N SER A 418 -2.39 -7.31 13.47
CA SER A 418 -3.50 -7.58 14.41
C SER A 418 -4.81 -7.03 13.88
N ASN A 419 -5.92 -7.77 14.06
CA ASN A 419 -7.26 -7.28 13.72
C ASN A 419 -7.75 -6.20 14.70
N ASP A 420 -7.26 -6.25 15.94
CA ASP A 420 -7.55 -5.26 16.98
C ASP A 420 -6.43 -4.22 17.06
N ILE A 421 -6.81 -2.97 17.29
CA ILE A 421 -5.87 -1.85 17.41
C ILE A 421 -5.49 -1.67 18.88
N ASP A 422 -4.24 -1.99 19.21
CA ASP A 422 -3.65 -1.75 20.52
C ASP A 422 -3.14 -0.30 20.60
N LEU A 423 -3.80 0.52 21.43
CA LEU A 423 -3.45 1.93 21.61
C LEU A 423 -2.05 2.12 22.18
N SER A 424 -1.51 1.15 22.93
CA SER A 424 -0.13 1.22 23.44
C SER A 424 0.92 1.11 22.33
N LYS A 425 0.52 0.60 21.16
CA LYS A 425 1.32 0.44 19.95
C LYS A 425 0.87 1.37 18.82
N ALA A 426 0.12 2.42 19.14
CA ALA A 426 -0.42 3.35 18.17
C ALA A 426 -0.02 4.79 18.48
N ARG A 427 0.19 5.58 17.42
CA ARG A 427 0.43 7.02 17.55
C ARG A 427 -0.29 7.79 16.45
N LEU A 428 -0.89 8.91 16.83
CA LEU A 428 -1.43 9.88 15.90
C LEU A 428 -0.33 10.89 15.54
N ILE A 429 0.04 10.94 14.26
CA ILE A 429 1.09 11.84 13.75
C ILE A 429 0.54 12.96 12.84
N MET A 430 -0.75 12.91 12.51
CA MET A 430 -1.45 13.99 11.81
C MET A 430 -1.65 15.18 12.77
N ASP A 431 -1.44 16.40 12.28
CA ASP A 431 -1.65 17.63 13.04
C ASP A 431 -3.09 17.78 13.54
N ASP A 432 -3.27 18.51 14.65
CA ASP A 432 -4.59 18.81 15.25
C ASP A 432 -5.52 19.61 14.32
N SER A 433 -5.00 20.11 13.20
CA SER A 433 -5.76 20.76 12.14
C SER A 433 -4.94 20.86 10.86
N PHE A 434 -5.61 20.87 9.71
CA PHE A 434 -4.97 20.96 8.40
C PHE A 434 -5.67 21.98 7.50
N SER A 435 -4.92 22.59 6.57
CA SER A 435 -5.51 23.43 5.52
C SER A 435 -6.01 22.56 4.36
N VAL A 436 -7.11 22.95 3.73
CA VAL A 436 -7.66 22.21 2.56
C VAL A 436 -6.84 22.44 1.28
N SER A 437 -6.00 23.48 1.25
CA SER A 437 -5.11 23.85 0.14
C SER A 437 -3.92 24.66 0.64
N HIS A 438 -2.83 24.72 -0.12
CA HIS A 438 -1.68 25.59 0.15
C HIS A 438 -1.93 27.07 -0.16
N ARG A 439 -3.03 27.39 -0.84
CA ARG A 439 -3.37 28.77 -1.19
C ARG A 439 -3.51 29.64 0.05
N GLU A 440 -3.04 30.88 -0.05
CA GLU A 440 -3.20 31.87 1.01
C GLU A 440 -4.69 32.09 1.32
N GLY A 441 -5.05 32.14 2.61
CA GLY A 441 -6.44 32.25 3.06
C GLY A 441 -7.25 30.95 2.97
N SER A 442 -6.64 29.81 2.65
CA SER A 442 -7.32 28.51 2.62
C SER A 442 -7.99 28.16 3.95
N GLN A 443 -9.18 27.57 3.87
CA GLN A 443 -9.92 27.06 5.02
C GLN A 443 -9.08 26.03 5.78
N ARG A 444 -9.12 26.11 7.11
CA ARG A 444 -8.50 25.16 8.01
C ARG A 444 -9.56 24.29 8.68
N ILE A 445 -9.37 22.97 8.64
CA ILE A 445 -10.25 21.98 9.25
C ILE A 445 -9.58 21.46 10.54
N PRO A 446 -10.21 21.60 11.71
CA PRO A 446 -9.72 21.00 12.94
C PRO A 446 -9.97 19.48 12.93
N LEU A 447 -9.01 18.71 13.44
CA LEU A 447 -9.17 17.29 13.70
C LEU A 447 -10.03 17.13 14.96
N LEU A 448 -11.30 16.78 14.79
CA LEU A 448 -12.22 16.53 15.89
C LEU A 448 -12.15 15.06 16.29
N GLU A 449 -11.68 14.77 17.51
CA GLU A 449 -11.51 13.39 18.00
C GLU A 449 -12.80 12.57 17.96
N SER A 450 -13.95 13.21 18.26
CA SER A 450 -15.28 12.59 18.23
C SER A 450 -15.85 12.38 16.81
N ARG A 451 -15.23 13.00 15.80
CA ARG A 451 -15.58 12.88 14.38
C ARG A 451 -14.31 13.00 13.53
N PRO A 452 -13.43 11.98 13.57
CA PRO A 452 -12.07 12.08 13.03
C PRO A 452 -12.03 12.06 11.49
N VAL A 453 -13.08 11.55 10.84
CA VAL A 453 -13.23 11.65 9.38
C VAL A 453 -13.85 13.00 9.03
N SER A 454 -13.09 13.83 8.32
CA SER A 454 -13.55 15.12 7.82
C SER A 454 -13.94 14.99 6.36
N CYS A 455 -15.22 15.24 6.04
CA CYS A 455 -15.70 15.27 4.66
C CYS A 455 -16.34 16.62 4.32
N TRP A 456 -16.15 17.06 3.09
CA TRP A 456 -16.76 18.26 2.54
C TRP A 456 -16.91 18.11 1.02
N ASP A 457 -17.79 18.91 0.43
CA ASP A 457 -18.09 18.86 -1.00
C ASP A 457 -17.38 20.00 -1.73
N GLU A 458 -16.91 19.73 -2.94
CA GLU A 458 -16.31 20.68 -3.88
C GLU A 458 -16.81 20.38 -5.30
N ASP A 459 -17.24 21.41 -6.03
CA ASP A 459 -17.74 21.29 -7.41
C ASP A 459 -18.73 20.11 -7.62
N ASP A 460 -18.27 19.01 -8.23
CA ASP A 460 -19.01 17.80 -8.54
C ASP A 460 -18.61 16.57 -7.69
N TYR A 461 -17.76 16.72 -6.68
CA TYR A 461 -17.24 15.61 -5.88
C TYR A 461 -17.18 15.90 -4.37
N GLN A 462 -17.11 14.82 -3.59
CA GLN A 462 -16.85 14.85 -2.16
C GLN A 462 -15.39 14.49 -1.88
N ILE A 463 -14.77 15.21 -0.95
CA ILE A 463 -13.48 14.85 -0.36
C ILE A 463 -13.72 14.32 1.05
N CYS A 464 -13.07 13.21 1.42
CA CYS A 464 -12.98 12.74 2.80
C CYS A 464 -11.53 12.51 3.20
N VAL A 465 -11.15 12.94 4.40
CA VAL A 465 -9.83 12.74 5.02
C VAL A 465 -9.99 12.08 6.38
N ALA A 466 -9.25 11.01 6.64
CA ALA A 466 -9.21 10.34 7.95
C ALA A 466 -7.76 10.22 8.47
N PRO A 467 -7.48 10.53 9.74
CA PRO A 467 -6.16 10.28 10.33
C PRO A 467 -5.87 8.79 10.41
N VAL A 468 -4.61 8.39 10.31
CA VAL A 468 -4.15 7.03 10.60
C VAL A 468 -3.60 6.96 12.03
N LEU A 469 -3.99 5.92 12.76
CA LEU A 469 -3.34 5.53 14.00
C LEU A 469 -2.09 4.72 13.64
N VAL A 470 -0.94 5.37 13.53
CA VAL A 470 0.28 4.75 13.02
C VAL A 470 0.81 3.72 14.01
N CYS A 471 1.08 2.51 13.52
CA CYS A 471 1.68 1.44 14.32
C CYS A 471 3.10 1.83 14.74
N THR A 472 3.42 1.74 16.04
CA THR A 472 4.77 2.01 16.57
C THR A 472 5.61 0.75 16.71
N ASP A 473 4.98 -0.43 16.69
CA ASP A 473 5.62 -1.75 16.79
C ASP A 473 5.33 -2.53 15.50
N VAL A 474 6.12 -2.24 14.47
CA VAL A 474 5.88 -2.68 13.09
C VAL A 474 6.15 -4.18 12.96
N TYR A 475 5.11 -4.93 12.56
CA TYR A 475 5.22 -6.34 12.20
C TYR A 475 5.58 -6.52 10.72
N GLN A 476 4.94 -5.76 9.83
CA GLN A 476 5.21 -5.80 8.39
C GLN A 476 4.79 -4.52 7.67
N THR A 477 5.49 -4.17 6.60
CA THR A 477 5.14 -2.98 5.78
C THR A 477 4.77 -3.32 4.34
N ALA A 478 5.26 -4.45 3.82
CA ALA A 478 4.89 -4.95 2.50
C ALA A 478 3.37 -5.18 2.39
N GLY A 479 2.78 -4.83 1.25
CA GLY A 479 1.33 -4.95 1.01
C GLY A 479 0.44 -3.96 1.77
N GLY A 480 1.03 -2.94 2.44
CA GLY A 480 0.27 -1.97 3.24
C GLY A 480 -0.73 -1.15 2.42
N GLY A 481 -0.29 -0.59 1.29
CA GLY A 481 -1.17 0.16 0.37
C GLY A 481 -2.28 -0.72 -0.20
N ASP A 482 -1.92 -1.92 -0.68
CA ASP A 482 -2.85 -2.90 -1.24
C ASP A 482 -3.98 -3.26 -0.28
N ASN A 483 -3.65 -3.54 0.98
CA ASN A 483 -4.64 -3.83 2.02
C ASN A 483 -5.56 -2.65 2.28
N VAL A 484 -5.01 -1.44 2.33
CA VAL A 484 -5.74 -0.20 2.59
C VAL A 484 -6.72 0.13 1.46
N SER A 485 -6.27 0.03 0.20
CA SER A 485 -7.11 0.22 -0.97
C SER A 485 -8.21 -0.84 -1.05
N ALA A 486 -7.86 -2.12 -0.92
CA ALA A 486 -8.81 -3.23 -0.97
C ALA A 486 -9.90 -3.12 0.12
N ALA A 487 -9.52 -2.85 1.37
CA ALA A 487 -10.47 -2.71 2.47
C ALA A 487 -11.41 -1.51 2.29
N GLY A 488 -10.89 -0.40 1.75
CA GLY A 488 -11.68 0.77 1.39
C GLY A 488 -12.72 0.46 0.31
N LEU A 489 -12.28 -0.17 -0.79
CA LEU A 489 -13.12 -0.53 -1.94
C LEU A 489 -14.34 -1.37 -1.57
N VAL A 490 -14.20 -2.31 -0.62
CA VAL A 490 -15.30 -3.20 -0.19
C VAL A 490 -16.52 -2.42 0.32
N LEU A 491 -16.33 -1.25 0.93
CA LEU A 491 -17.46 -0.43 1.39
C LEU A 491 -18.07 0.43 0.28
N GLN A 492 -17.43 0.51 -0.88
CA GLN A 492 -17.83 1.40 -1.98
C GLN A 492 -18.52 0.67 -3.13
N ILE A 493 -18.59 -0.66 -3.10
CA ILE A 493 -19.24 -1.50 -4.11
C ILE A 493 -20.63 -1.97 -3.66
#